data_AF-A0A3E0EAI0-F1
#
_entry.id   AF-A0A3E0EAI0-F1
#
_cell.length_a   1.000
_cell.length_b   1.000
_cell.length_c   1.000
_cell.angle_alpha   90.00
_cell.angle_beta   90.00
_cell.angle_gamma   90.00
#
_symmetry.space_group_name_H-M   'P 1'
#
loop_
_entity.id
_entity.type
_entity.pdbx_description
1 polymer ?
#
loop_
_entity_poly.entity_id
_entity_poly.type
_entity_poly.pdbx_seq_one_letter_code
_entity_poly.pdbx_strand_id
1 'polypeptide(L)'
;MHGLINSKENKMKKFKYTIIVLLIGIVFSSCQEETKDIEIYNLPVYKHLYLVGDATPAGWDINNPVPMIVNPDNEFEFTWEGALTPGQFKIPVSIGNWSADFFMPVADGEKDLSKTTCKLIKGGNPDQKWVITDDTKGNYKLTVNIENLESPTIKFELK
;
A
#
# COMPACT_ATOMS: atom_id res chain seq x y z
N MET A 1 -76.75 28.75 33.63
CA MET A 1 -76.61 27.58 32.73
C MET A 1 -76.02 28.12 31.42
N HIS A 2 -74.74 27.96 31.12
CA HIS A 2 -74.27 26.92 30.18
C HIS A 2 -72.73 26.70 30.28
N GLY A 3 -72.19 26.67 31.51
CA GLY A 3 -70.78 26.35 31.81
C GLY A 3 -70.36 24.88 31.58
N LEU A 4 -71.06 24.12 30.73
CA LEU A 4 -70.83 22.69 30.51
C LEU A 4 -70.29 22.34 29.10
N ILE A 5 -70.21 23.32 28.19
CA ILE A 5 -69.85 23.04 26.78
C ILE A 5 -68.32 23.11 26.55
N ASN A 6 -67.60 24.05 27.18
CA ASN A 6 -66.15 24.24 26.97
C ASN A 6 -65.22 23.19 27.62
N SER A 7 -65.70 22.39 28.57
CA SER A 7 -64.88 21.38 29.28
C SER A 7 -64.70 20.09 28.46
N LYS A 8 -65.74 19.69 27.70
CA LYS A 8 -65.71 18.45 26.90
C LYS A 8 -64.89 18.59 25.61
N GLU A 9 -64.88 19.79 25.00
CA GLU A 9 -64.10 20.03 23.77
C GLU A 9 -62.58 19.97 24.00
N ASN A 10 -62.07 20.45 25.13
CA ASN A 10 -60.63 20.45 25.42
C ASN A 10 -60.09 19.06 25.80
N LYS A 11 -60.90 18.19 26.42
CA LYS A 11 -60.52 16.80 26.73
C LYS A 11 -60.42 15.94 25.46
N MET A 12 -61.32 16.12 24.49
CA MET A 12 -61.27 15.39 23.22
C MET A 12 -60.14 15.86 22.29
N LYS A 13 -59.75 17.14 22.34
CA LYS A 13 -58.60 17.65 21.56
C LYS A 13 -57.28 17.10 22.11
N LYS A 14 -57.06 17.13 23.43
CA LYS A 14 -55.85 16.55 24.04
C LYS A 14 -55.68 15.05 23.76
N PHE A 15 -56.78 14.27 23.79
CA PHE A 15 -56.73 12.83 23.56
C PHE A 15 -56.44 12.45 22.08
N LYS A 16 -56.88 13.27 21.12
CA LYS A 16 -56.56 13.07 19.68
C LYS A 16 -55.10 13.36 19.35
N TYR A 17 -54.49 14.35 20.01
CA TYR A 17 -53.08 14.69 19.79
C TYR A 17 -52.09 13.70 20.42
N THR A 18 -52.46 13.04 21.53
CA THR A 18 -51.59 12.01 22.14
C THR A 18 -51.47 10.75 21.28
N ILE A 19 -52.51 10.38 20.52
CA ILE A 19 -52.51 9.19 19.65
C ILE A 19 -51.81 9.45 18.30
N ILE A 20 -51.88 10.68 17.77
CA ILE A 20 -51.23 11.06 16.49
C ILE A 20 -49.70 11.12 16.61
N VAL A 21 -49.15 11.51 17.76
CA VAL A 21 -47.69 11.57 17.98
C VAL A 21 -47.08 10.15 18.05
N LEU A 22 -47.83 9.17 18.54
CA LEU A 22 -47.40 7.76 18.63
C LEU A 22 -47.32 7.07 17.26
N LEU A 23 -48.10 7.51 16.26
CA LEU A 23 -48.07 6.96 14.90
C LEU A 23 -46.99 7.57 14.00
N ILE A 24 -46.54 8.81 14.28
CA ILE A 24 -45.46 9.46 13.51
C ILE A 24 -44.08 8.94 13.93
N GLY A 25 -43.90 8.57 15.22
CA GLY A 25 -42.64 8.02 15.72
C GLY A 25 -42.25 6.65 15.16
N ILE A 26 -43.22 5.89 14.63
CA ILE A 26 -42.98 4.53 14.10
C ILE A 26 -42.43 4.57 12.67
N VAL A 27 -42.67 5.64 11.91
CA VAL A 27 -42.24 5.70 10.49
C VAL A 27 -40.83 6.25 10.29
N PHE A 28 -40.21 6.81 11.33
CA PHE A 28 -38.79 7.21 11.25
C PHE A 28 -37.81 6.03 11.31
N SER A 29 -38.30 4.82 11.59
CA SER A 29 -37.42 3.66 11.83
C SER A 29 -37.20 2.77 10.60
N SER A 30 -37.62 3.15 9.39
CA SER A 30 -37.61 2.21 8.25
C SER A 30 -36.81 2.60 7.02
N CYS A 31 -35.94 3.61 7.05
CA CYS A 31 -34.90 3.77 6.04
C CYS A 31 -33.61 4.27 6.69
N GLN A 32 -32.98 3.42 7.50
CA GLN A 32 -31.53 3.48 7.60
C GLN A 32 -31.03 2.78 6.34
N GLU A 33 -30.79 3.56 5.29
CA GLU A 33 -30.04 3.08 4.14
C GLU A 33 -28.64 2.77 4.69
N GLU A 34 -28.31 1.50 4.84
CA GLU A 34 -26.94 1.08 5.12
C GLU A 34 -26.10 1.50 3.92
N THR A 35 -25.41 2.63 4.04
CA THR A 35 -24.30 2.94 3.16
C THR A 35 -23.25 1.87 3.45
N LYS A 36 -23.18 0.85 2.59
CA LYS A 36 -22.01 -0.03 2.56
C LYS A 36 -20.82 0.86 2.23
N ASP A 37 -19.96 1.07 3.22
CA ASP A 37 -18.67 1.70 2.99
C ASP A 37 -17.99 0.94 1.85
N ILE A 38 -17.73 1.63 0.74
CA ILE A 38 -16.92 1.06 -0.34
C ILE A 38 -15.51 0.99 0.23
N GLU A 39 -15.13 -0.17 0.74
CA GLU A 39 -13.77 -0.43 1.19
C GLU A 39 -12.87 -0.42 -0.06
N ILE A 40 -12.26 0.75 -0.34
CA ILE A 40 -11.24 0.85 -1.37
C ILE A 40 -10.00 0.17 -0.81
N TYR A 41 -9.84 -1.11 -1.14
CA TYR A 41 -8.62 -1.84 -0.81
C TYR A 41 -7.45 -1.26 -1.60
N ASN A 42 -6.57 -0.53 -0.90
CA ASN A 42 -5.28 -0.14 -1.44
C ASN A 42 -4.36 -1.37 -1.42
N LEU A 43 -4.29 -2.09 -2.53
CA LEU A 43 -3.46 -3.28 -2.67
C LEU A 43 -2.20 -2.97 -3.47
N PRO A 44 -1.06 -3.59 -3.14
CA PRO A 44 0.17 -3.40 -3.89
C PRO A 44 0.03 -3.93 -5.32
N VAL A 45 0.49 -3.12 -6.29
CA VAL A 45 0.52 -3.48 -7.71
C VAL A 45 1.46 -4.68 -7.96
N TYR A 46 2.52 -4.80 -7.16
CA TYR A 46 3.47 -5.91 -7.22
C TYR A 46 3.44 -6.70 -5.92
N LYS A 47 3.32 -8.02 -6.03
CA LYS A 47 3.30 -8.94 -4.88
C LYS A 47 4.66 -9.56 -4.57
N HIS A 48 5.60 -9.45 -5.51
CA HIS A 48 6.92 -10.05 -5.41
C HIS A 48 7.95 -9.09 -5.99
N LEU A 49 9.06 -8.94 -5.26
CA LEU A 49 10.28 -8.30 -5.73
C LEU A 49 11.43 -9.29 -5.61
N TYR A 50 12.42 -9.12 -6.47
CA TYR A 50 13.60 -9.96 -6.49
C TYR A 50 14.86 -9.12 -6.66
N LEU A 51 16.02 -9.73 -6.50
CA LEU A 51 17.32 -9.14 -6.76
C LEU A 51 18.00 -9.91 -7.90
N VAL A 52 18.58 -9.17 -8.84
CA VAL A 52 19.43 -9.69 -9.90
C VAL A 52 20.62 -8.76 -10.10
N GLY A 53 21.79 -9.33 -10.37
CA GLY A 53 23.05 -8.64 -10.55
C GLY A 53 24.23 -9.39 -9.94
N ASP A 54 25.44 -9.14 -10.45
CA ASP A 54 26.70 -9.69 -9.96
C ASP A 54 27.04 -9.25 -8.52
N ALA A 55 26.43 -8.17 -8.02
CA ALA A 55 26.50 -7.81 -6.61
C ALA A 55 25.64 -8.71 -5.68
N THR A 56 24.85 -9.64 -6.25
CA THR A 56 23.88 -10.47 -5.53
C THR A 56 24.14 -11.95 -5.80
N PRO A 57 23.65 -12.88 -4.94
CA PRO A 57 23.83 -14.32 -5.15
C PRO A 57 23.28 -14.86 -6.49
N ALA A 58 22.30 -14.18 -7.12
CA ALA A 58 21.73 -14.61 -8.39
C ALA A 58 22.65 -14.34 -9.59
N GLY A 59 23.64 -13.45 -9.47
CA GLY A 59 24.31 -12.92 -10.65
C GLY A 59 23.30 -12.34 -11.63
N TRP A 60 23.57 -12.44 -12.93
CA TRP A 60 22.62 -12.03 -13.98
C TRP A 60 21.65 -13.15 -14.43
N ASP A 61 21.40 -14.16 -13.59
CA ASP A 61 20.41 -15.19 -13.90
C ASP A 61 18.97 -14.73 -13.58
N ILE A 62 18.31 -14.12 -14.56
CA ILE A 62 16.92 -13.67 -14.43
C ILE A 62 15.93 -14.81 -14.22
N ASN A 63 16.28 -16.05 -14.59
CA ASN A 63 15.39 -17.19 -14.42
C ASN A 63 15.41 -17.72 -12.98
N ASN A 64 16.42 -17.34 -12.20
CA ASN A 64 16.56 -17.70 -10.80
C ASN A 64 17.04 -16.49 -9.95
N PRO A 65 16.26 -15.40 -9.90
CA PRO A 65 16.63 -14.21 -9.12
C PRO A 65 16.41 -14.44 -7.63
N VAL A 66 17.07 -13.68 -6.76
CA VAL A 66 16.92 -13.85 -5.31
C VAL A 66 15.62 -13.20 -4.84
N PRO A 67 14.68 -13.93 -4.23
CA PRO A 67 13.42 -13.33 -3.78
C PRO A 67 13.61 -12.43 -2.55
N MET A 68 12.85 -11.34 -2.51
CA MET A 68 12.66 -10.54 -1.31
C MET A 68 11.46 -11.07 -0.51
N ILE A 69 11.48 -10.85 0.80
CA ILE A 69 10.42 -11.23 1.75
C ILE A 69 9.46 -10.05 1.91
N VAL A 70 8.18 -10.27 1.63
CA VAL A 70 7.11 -9.30 1.92
C VAL A 70 6.94 -9.16 3.43
N ASN A 71 6.82 -7.94 3.93
CA ASN A 71 6.47 -7.69 5.33
C ASN A 71 5.00 -8.10 5.57
N PRO A 72 4.70 -9.03 6.50
CA PRO A 72 3.34 -9.50 6.75
C PRO A 72 2.41 -8.42 7.33
N ASP A 73 2.97 -7.38 7.95
CA ASP A 73 2.22 -6.27 8.53
C ASP A 73 2.09 -5.09 7.55
N ASN A 74 2.83 -5.12 6.44
CA ASN A 74 2.81 -4.09 5.40
C ASN A 74 3.14 -4.70 4.02
N GLU A 75 2.12 -5.03 3.23
CA GLU A 75 2.30 -5.68 1.92
C GLU A 75 3.03 -4.80 0.87
N PHE A 76 3.26 -3.52 1.15
CA PHE A 76 4.04 -2.61 0.31
C PHE A 76 5.54 -2.60 0.64
N GLU A 77 5.96 -3.28 1.71
CA GLU A 77 7.35 -3.33 2.15
C GLU A 77 7.97 -4.71 1.90
N PHE A 78 9.14 -4.70 1.26
CA PHE A 78 9.89 -5.88 0.89
C PHE A 78 11.27 -5.81 1.52
N THR A 79 11.75 -6.92 2.07
CA THR A 79 13.04 -6.98 2.73
C THR A 79 13.91 -8.10 2.18
N TRP A 80 15.22 -7.89 2.21
CA TRP A 80 16.19 -8.94 1.94
C TRP A 80 17.41 -8.73 2.84
N GLU A 81 17.93 -9.80 3.42
CA GLU A 81 19.17 -9.77 4.18
C GLU A 81 20.21 -10.68 3.52
N GLY A 82 21.41 -10.16 3.30
CA GLY A 82 22.49 -10.94 2.72
C GLY A 82 23.71 -10.11 2.34
N ALA A 83 24.71 -10.80 1.77
CA ALA A 83 25.94 -10.19 1.32
C ALA A 83 25.76 -9.50 -0.03
N LEU A 84 26.11 -8.23 -0.10
CA LEU A 84 26.36 -7.51 -1.35
C LEU A 84 27.86 -7.49 -1.63
N THR A 85 28.25 -7.98 -2.80
CA THR A 85 29.63 -8.01 -3.28
C THR A 85 29.88 -6.91 -4.32
N PRO A 86 31.14 -6.51 -4.58
CA PRO A 86 31.43 -5.57 -5.66
C PRO A 86 30.81 -6.03 -6.98
N GLY A 87 30.11 -5.12 -7.66
CA GLY A 87 29.30 -5.44 -8.83
C GLY A 87 28.11 -4.51 -8.97
N GLN A 88 27.14 -4.89 -9.79
CA GLN A 88 25.93 -4.13 -10.05
C GLN A 88 24.70 -4.96 -9.70
N PHE A 89 23.57 -4.30 -9.43
CA PHE A 89 22.28 -4.97 -9.30
C PHE A 89 21.09 -4.07 -9.57
N LYS A 90 19.93 -4.69 -9.76
CA LYS A 90 18.60 -4.07 -9.89
C LYS A 90 17.52 -5.02 -9.38
N ILE A 91 16.28 -4.52 -9.27
CA ILE A 91 15.19 -5.23 -8.58
C ILE A 91 14.03 -5.51 -9.56
N PRO A 92 13.98 -6.68 -10.22
CA PRO A 92 12.84 -7.05 -11.06
C PRO A 92 11.58 -7.32 -10.23
N VAL A 93 10.42 -7.14 -10.89
CA VAL A 93 9.11 -7.51 -10.32
C VAL A 93 8.65 -8.93 -10.72
N SER A 94 9.39 -9.62 -11.59
CA SER A 94 9.05 -10.97 -12.06
C SER A 94 10.29 -11.80 -12.44
N ILE A 95 10.11 -13.12 -12.46
CA ILE A 95 11.13 -14.10 -12.84
C ILE A 95 11.14 -14.27 -14.36
N GLY A 96 12.34 -14.41 -14.95
CA GLY A 96 12.54 -14.84 -16.32
C GLY A 96 12.28 -13.78 -17.40
N ASN A 97 11.97 -12.53 -17.02
CA ASN A 97 11.54 -11.50 -17.97
C ASN A 97 12.37 -10.21 -17.86
N TRP A 98 13.28 -10.02 -18.82
CA TRP A 98 14.07 -8.79 -18.94
C TRP A 98 13.29 -7.57 -19.40
N SER A 99 12.11 -7.78 -19.99
CA SER A 99 11.18 -6.72 -20.41
C SER A 99 10.10 -6.44 -19.37
N ALA A 100 10.27 -6.93 -18.14
CA ALA A 100 9.40 -6.62 -17.02
C ALA A 100 9.65 -5.20 -16.49
N ASP A 101 8.89 -4.82 -15.47
CA ASP A 101 9.20 -3.62 -14.70
C ASP A 101 10.30 -3.91 -13.66
N PHE A 102 11.03 -2.88 -13.29
CA PHE A 102 12.12 -2.97 -12.32
C PHE A 102 12.11 -1.76 -11.39
N PHE A 103 12.47 -1.96 -10.13
CA PHE A 103 12.93 -0.89 -9.26
C PHE A 103 14.44 -0.70 -9.48
N MET A 104 14.82 0.54 -9.78
CA MET A 104 16.18 0.93 -10.17
C MET A 104 16.56 2.26 -9.48
N PRO A 105 17.85 2.60 -9.33
CA PRO A 105 18.23 3.92 -8.81
C PRO A 105 17.79 5.03 -9.77
N VAL A 106 17.77 6.27 -9.27
CA VAL A 106 17.38 7.46 -10.05
C VAL A 106 18.31 7.72 -11.25
N ALA A 107 19.59 7.37 -11.09
CA ALA A 107 20.66 7.50 -12.09
C ALA A 107 21.42 6.16 -12.20
N ASP A 108 21.86 5.82 -13.41
CA ASP A 108 22.71 4.64 -13.60
C ASP A 108 24.07 4.84 -12.92
N GLY A 109 24.64 3.76 -12.40
CA GLY A 109 25.93 3.81 -11.72
C GLY A 109 25.88 4.37 -10.30
N GLU A 110 24.72 4.33 -9.64
CA GLU A 110 24.55 4.88 -8.28
C GLU A 110 25.38 4.08 -7.27
N LYS A 111 26.30 4.77 -6.58
CA LYS A 111 27.22 4.19 -5.58
C LYS A 111 26.92 4.70 -4.17
N ASP A 112 26.16 5.78 -4.04
CA ASP A 112 25.80 6.37 -2.76
C ASP A 112 24.60 5.64 -2.18
N LEU A 113 24.87 4.62 -1.36
CA LEU A 113 23.86 3.80 -0.70
C LEU A 113 23.08 4.54 0.40
N SER A 114 23.45 5.79 0.71
CA SER A 114 22.67 6.64 1.62
C SER A 114 21.44 7.25 0.96
N LYS A 115 21.39 7.28 -0.39
CA LYS A 115 20.23 7.76 -1.13
C LYS A 115 19.10 6.76 -1.06
N THR A 116 17.96 7.23 -0.57
CA THR A 116 16.80 6.36 -0.34
C THR A 116 15.78 6.37 -1.46
N THR A 117 15.91 7.24 -2.46
CA THR A 117 14.97 7.32 -3.58
C THR A 117 15.34 6.32 -4.67
N CYS A 118 14.36 5.57 -5.15
CA CYS A 118 14.47 4.76 -6.35
C CYS A 118 13.33 5.09 -7.33
N LYS A 119 13.30 4.42 -8.47
CA LYS A 119 12.27 4.59 -9.51
C LYS A 119 11.73 3.24 -9.94
N LEU A 120 10.45 3.22 -10.24
CA LEU A 120 9.87 2.17 -11.06
C LEU A 120 10.16 2.47 -12.54
N ILE A 121 10.89 1.58 -13.20
CA ILE A 121 11.20 1.67 -14.62
C ILE A 121 10.42 0.59 -15.36
N LYS A 122 9.50 1.04 -16.23
CA LYS A 122 8.64 0.17 -17.02
C LYS A 122 9.43 -0.46 -18.17
N GLY A 123 9.28 -1.77 -18.35
CA GLY A 123 9.92 -2.49 -19.46
C GLY A 123 11.46 -2.56 -19.42
N GLY A 124 12.08 -2.24 -18.27
CA GLY A 124 13.52 -2.41 -18.06
C GLY A 124 14.42 -1.38 -18.76
N ASN A 125 13.87 -0.29 -19.31
CA ASN A 125 14.62 0.74 -20.02
C ASN A 125 14.17 2.16 -19.56
N PRO A 126 15.07 3.07 -19.15
CA PRO A 126 16.54 2.94 -19.10
C PRO A 126 17.04 1.90 -18.09
N ASP A 127 18.14 1.22 -18.43
CA ASP A 127 18.73 0.16 -17.58
C ASP A 127 19.67 0.75 -16.52
N GLN A 128 19.09 1.34 -15.47
CA GLN A 128 19.83 1.96 -14.37
C GLN A 128 20.15 0.94 -13.27
N LYS A 129 21.39 0.92 -12.80
CA LYS A 129 21.85 -0.06 -11.82
C LYS A 129 22.53 0.59 -10.64
N TRP A 130 22.31 0.03 -9.45
CA TRP A 130 23.15 0.31 -8.29
C TRP A 130 24.51 -0.35 -8.52
N VAL A 131 25.56 0.24 -7.96
CA VAL A 131 26.92 -0.26 -8.02
C VAL A 131 27.45 -0.39 -6.60
N ILE A 132 27.78 -1.63 -6.23
CA ILE A 132 28.49 -1.94 -5.00
C ILE A 132 29.99 -1.91 -5.32
N THR A 133 30.74 -1.16 -4.52
CA THR A 133 32.20 -1.01 -4.61
C THR A 133 32.88 -1.81 -3.52
N ASP A 134 34.21 -1.92 -3.56
CA ASP A 134 34.97 -2.51 -2.45
C ASP A 134 34.76 -1.78 -1.12
N ASP A 135 34.49 -0.48 -1.16
CA ASP A 135 34.24 0.35 0.03
C ASP A 135 32.80 0.23 0.56
N THR A 136 31.88 -0.29 -0.25
CA THR A 136 30.44 -0.37 0.07
C THR A 136 29.90 -1.80 0.06
N LYS A 137 30.78 -2.81 -0.07
CA LYS A 137 30.40 -4.22 0.11
C LYS A 137 30.13 -4.52 1.58
N GLY A 138 29.29 -5.50 1.84
CA GLY A 138 28.95 -5.89 3.20
C GLY A 138 27.68 -6.72 3.28
N ASN A 139 27.32 -7.13 4.49
CA ASN A 139 26.02 -7.72 4.76
C ASN A 139 25.03 -6.60 5.02
N TYR A 140 23.94 -6.58 4.25
CA TYR A 140 22.92 -5.55 4.34
C TYR A 140 21.56 -6.17 4.66
N LYS A 141 20.72 -5.39 5.36
CA LYS A 141 19.27 -5.45 5.18
C LYS A 141 18.88 -4.40 4.15
N LEU A 142 18.30 -4.85 3.06
CA LEU A 142 17.61 -4.01 2.09
C LEU A 142 16.13 -3.93 2.47
N THR A 143 15.58 -2.73 2.46
CA THR A 143 14.13 -2.50 2.63
C THR A 143 13.64 -1.67 1.46
N VAL A 144 12.68 -2.17 0.70
CA VAL A 144 12.06 -1.47 -0.43
C VAL A 144 10.59 -1.23 -0.11
N ASN A 145 10.15 0.02 -0.20
CA ASN A 145 8.74 0.38 -0.03
C ASN A 145 8.17 0.91 -1.35
N ILE A 146 7.05 0.29 -1.78
CA ILE A 146 6.38 0.55 -3.06
C ILE A 146 4.97 1.13 -2.90
N GLU A 147 4.63 1.64 -1.72
CA GLU A 147 3.30 2.21 -1.43
C GLU A 147 2.95 3.36 -2.38
N ASN A 148 3.95 4.18 -2.70
CA ASN A 148 3.85 5.19 -3.74
C ASN A 148 4.80 4.86 -4.91
N LEU A 149 4.24 4.38 -6.02
CA LEU A 149 5.02 4.01 -7.22
C LEU A 149 5.66 5.21 -7.94
N GLU A 150 5.20 6.43 -7.70
CA GLU A 150 5.83 7.65 -8.22
C GLU A 150 7.07 8.06 -7.41
N SER A 151 7.18 7.58 -6.17
CA SER A 151 8.30 7.88 -5.27
C SER A 151 8.65 6.68 -4.39
N PRO A 152 8.98 5.51 -4.97
CA PRO A 152 9.35 4.34 -4.19
C PRO A 152 10.67 4.60 -3.48
N THR A 153 10.88 3.88 -2.38
CA THR A 153 12.11 4.02 -1.58
C THR A 153 12.85 2.72 -1.41
N ILE A 154 14.16 2.83 -1.23
CA ILE A 154 15.06 1.76 -0.87
C ILE A 154 15.92 2.23 0.31
N LYS A 155 16.19 1.35 1.26
CA LYS A 155 17.10 1.61 2.38
C LYS A 155 18.14 0.51 2.46
N PHE A 156 19.39 0.90 2.59
CA PHE A 156 20.52 0.01 2.82
C PHE A 156 20.95 0.12 4.29
N GLU A 157 20.78 -0.95 5.05
CA GLU A 157 21.18 -1.01 6.46
C GLU A 157 22.30 -2.03 6.64
N LEU A 158 23.53 -1.56 6.87
CA LEU A 158 24.67 -2.44 7.13
C LEU A 158 24.46 -3.21 8.45
N LYS A 159 24.77 -4.50 8.44
CA LYS A 159 24.66 -5.42 9.59
C LYS A 159 26.00 -5.70 10.25
#